data_AF-B0KCT8-F1
#
_entry.id   AF-B0KCT8-F1
#
_cell.length_a   1.000
_cell.length_b   1.000
_cell.length_c   1.000
_cell.angle_alpha   90.00
_cell.angle_beta   90.00
_cell.angle_gamma   90.00
#
_symmetry.space_group_name_H-M   'P 1'
#
loop_
_entity.id
_entity.type
_entity.pdbx_description
1 polymer ?
#
loop_
_entity_poly.entity_id
_entity_poly.type
_entity_poly.pdbx_seq_one_letter_code
_entity_poly.pdbx_strand_id
1 'polypeptide(L)'
;MKEIVDSHVHVSLLPFEGWKSMALAGVRKIIGCSLFFGAKHAETLFDHFHQMLTLSISNAAKNDIKLYVAIGIHPMGIPDDWPRVIDALPSYLKMSGVIA
;
A
#
# COMPACT_ATOMS: atom_id res chain seq x y z
N MET A 1 2.65 -16.99 20.61
CA MET A 1 3.51 -17.10 19.41
C MET A 1 4.02 -15.71 19.05
N LYS A 2 5.25 -15.58 18.55
CA LYS A 2 5.72 -14.30 17.98
C LYS A 2 5.04 -14.12 16.63
N GLU A 3 4.38 -12.98 16.42
CA GLU A 3 3.78 -12.63 15.14
C GLU A 3 4.87 -12.21 14.15
N ILE A 4 4.80 -12.67 12.90
CA ILE A 4 5.71 -12.22 11.84
C ILE A 4 5.14 -10.96 11.17
N VAL A 5 6.01 -9.97 10.99
CA VAL A 5 5.72 -8.72 10.28
C VAL A 5 6.56 -8.71 9.01
N ASP A 6 5.92 -8.55 7.86
CA ASP A 6 6.63 -8.21 6.63
C ASP A 6 6.68 -6.69 6.50
N SER A 7 7.89 -6.13 6.51
CA SER A 7 8.11 -4.69 6.57
C SER A 7 8.05 -4.01 5.21
N HIS A 8 8.01 -4.74 4.08
CA HIS A 8 7.99 -4.10 2.76
C HIS A 8 7.36 -5.00 1.69
N VAL A 9 6.11 -4.69 1.32
CA VAL A 9 5.39 -5.40 0.25
C VAL A 9 4.71 -4.41 -0.70
N HIS A 10 4.84 -4.60 -2.00
CA HIS A 10 4.04 -3.86 -2.98
C HIS A 10 2.68 -4.54 -3.17
N VAL A 11 1.77 -4.29 -2.23
CA VAL A 11 0.47 -4.98 -2.09
C VAL A 11 -0.49 -4.82 -3.26
N SER A 12 -0.33 -3.78 -4.09
CA SER A 12 -1.12 -3.61 -5.32
C SER A 12 -0.71 -4.58 -6.43
N LEU A 13 0.47 -5.19 -6.34
CA LEU A 13 0.96 -6.23 -7.25
C LEU A 13 0.78 -7.64 -6.67
N LEU A 14 0.26 -7.76 -5.45
CA LEU A 14 0.12 -9.04 -4.75
C LEU A 14 -1.21 -9.72 -5.14
N PRO A 15 -1.19 -10.85 -5.86
CA PRO A 15 -2.40 -11.60 -6.14
C PRO A 15 -3.04 -12.13 -4.85
N PHE A 16 -4.34 -12.45 -4.89
CA PHE A 16 -5.08 -12.90 -3.70
C PHE A 16 -4.45 -14.12 -3.01
N GLU A 17 -3.92 -15.05 -3.82
CA GLU A 17 -3.21 -16.25 -3.39
C GLU A 17 -1.95 -15.93 -2.58
N GLY A 18 -1.27 -14.81 -2.90
CA GLY A 18 -0.11 -14.36 -2.15
C GLY A 18 -0.45 -14.03 -0.69
N TRP A 19 -1.59 -13.40 -0.44
CA TRP A 19 -2.07 -13.12 0.93
C TRP A 19 -2.29 -14.41 1.72
N LYS A 20 -2.89 -15.43 1.09
CA LYS A 20 -3.09 -16.76 1.70
C LYS A 20 -1.77 -17.41 2.05
N SER A 21 -0.81 -17.40 1.13
CA SER A 21 0.52 -17.97 1.36
C SER A 21 1.24 -17.27 2.51
N MET A 22 1.16 -15.94 2.59
CA MET A 22 1.75 -15.17 3.70
C MET A 22 1.08 -15.53 5.04
N ALA A 23 -0.24 -15.64 5.08
CA ALA A 23 -0.97 -16.04 6.28
C ALA A 23 -0.58 -17.46 6.75
N LEU A 24 -0.48 -18.41 5.82
CA LEU A 24 -0.02 -19.79 6.10
C LEU A 24 1.42 -19.83 6.61
N ALA A 25 2.28 -18.94 6.11
CA ALA A 25 3.67 -18.79 6.58
C ALA A 25 3.79 -18.09 7.95
N GLY A 26 2.68 -17.66 8.56
CA GLY A 26 2.67 -17.03 9.87
C GLY A 26 2.78 -15.50 9.86
N VAL A 27 2.76 -14.86 8.69
CA VAL A 27 2.70 -13.39 8.59
C VAL A 27 1.32 -12.94 9.09
N ARG A 28 1.31 -11.96 9.99
CA ARG A 28 0.07 -11.37 10.55
C ARG A 28 -0.01 -9.87 10.37
N LYS A 29 1.11 -9.21 10.07
CA LYS A 29 1.19 -7.77 9.82
C LYS A 29 2.03 -7.52 8.59
N ILE A 30 1.60 -6.58 7.76
CA ILE A 30 2.32 -6.15 6.55
C ILE A 30 2.39 -4.63 6.53
N ILE A 31 3.54 -4.09 6.10
CA ILE A 31 3.67 -2.71 5.64
C ILE A 31 3.67 -2.72 4.12
N GLY A 32 2.57 -2.22 3.55
CA GLY A 32 2.36 -2.11 2.11
C GLY A 32 2.92 -0.79 1.57
N CYS A 33 3.90 -0.86 0.67
CA CYS A 33 4.55 0.33 0.11
C CYS A 33 3.97 0.66 -1.27
N SER A 34 3.57 1.92 -1.48
CA SER A 34 3.04 2.35 -2.77
C SER A 34 4.08 2.25 -3.89
N LEU A 35 3.68 1.67 -5.01
CA LEU A 35 4.47 1.61 -6.23
C LEU A 35 3.52 1.57 -7.42
N PHE A 36 3.75 2.46 -8.38
CA PHE A 36 3.09 2.45 -9.68
C PHE A 36 4.15 2.71 -10.75
N PHE A 37 4.02 2.07 -11.90
CA PHE A 37 4.95 2.23 -13.01
C PHE A 37 4.38 3.22 -14.02
N GLY A 38 5.17 4.22 -14.41
CA GLY A 38 4.83 5.10 -15.54
C GLY A 38 3.61 6.01 -15.32
N ALA A 39 3.33 6.41 -14.06
CA ALA A 39 2.34 7.45 -13.79
C ALA A 39 2.71 8.73 -14.55
N LYS A 40 1.73 9.31 -15.26
CA LYS A 40 1.88 10.58 -15.98
C LYS A 40 1.26 11.75 -15.24
N HIS A 41 0.16 11.47 -14.52
CA HIS A 41 -0.59 12.46 -13.77
C HIS A 41 -0.77 12.00 -12.31
N ALA A 42 -0.89 12.95 -11.39
CA ALA A 42 -1.04 12.72 -9.96
C ALA A 42 -2.26 11.83 -9.64
N GLU A 43 -3.31 11.94 -10.45
CA GLU A 43 -4.53 11.12 -10.38
C GLU A 43 -4.22 9.62 -10.37
N THR A 44 -3.24 9.17 -11.17
CA THR A 44 -2.84 7.76 -11.18
C THR A 44 -2.35 7.30 -9.81
N LEU A 45 -1.58 8.14 -9.11
CA LEU A 45 -1.13 7.82 -7.76
C LEU A 45 -2.26 7.95 -6.73
N PHE A 46 -3.17 8.90 -6.88
CA PHE A 46 -4.36 9.01 -6.03
C PHE A 46 -5.27 7.79 -6.13
N ASP A 47 -5.52 7.29 -7.34
CA ASP A 47 -6.27 6.06 -7.58
C ASP A 47 -5.56 4.83 -7.00
N HIS A 48 -4.23 4.78 -7.15
CA HIS A 48 -3.41 3.71 -6.54
C HIS A 48 -3.45 3.76 -5.00
N PHE A 49 -3.37 4.94 -4.38
CA PHE A 49 -3.53 5.09 -2.93
C PHE A 49 -4.93 4.67 -2.49
N HIS A 50 -5.97 5.06 -3.25
CA HIS A 50 -7.34 4.64 -3.00
C HIS A 50 -7.49 3.11 -3.07
N GLN A 51 -6.90 2.46 -4.08
CA GLN A 51 -6.89 1.00 -4.20
C GLN A 51 -6.24 0.35 -2.96
N MET A 52 -5.09 0.87 -2.51
CA MET A 52 -4.42 0.35 -1.31
C MET A 52 -5.29 0.50 -0.05
N LEU A 53 -5.91 1.66 0.12
CA LEU A 53 -6.76 2.00 1.27
C LEU A 53 -8.14 1.33 1.26
N THR A 54 -8.51 0.69 0.15
CA THR A 54 -9.80 -0.01 0.02
C THR A 54 -9.59 -1.49 -0.23
N LEU A 55 -9.26 -1.86 -1.46
CA LEU A 55 -9.15 -3.24 -1.91
C LEU A 55 -8.05 -4.01 -1.17
N SER A 56 -6.84 -3.44 -1.05
CA SER A 56 -5.72 -4.14 -0.39
C SER A 56 -5.97 -4.35 1.10
N ILE A 57 -6.52 -3.35 1.81
CA ILE A 57 -6.94 -3.51 3.22
C ILE A 57 -8.02 -4.60 3.34
N SER A 58 -9.01 -4.63 2.45
CA SER A 58 -10.04 -5.67 2.45
C SER A 58 -9.46 -7.07 2.23
N ASN A 59 -8.53 -7.22 1.29
CA ASN A 59 -7.87 -8.50 1.00
C ASN A 59 -7.00 -8.99 2.16
N ALA A 60 -6.28 -8.08 2.81
CA ALA A 60 -5.51 -8.42 4.01
C ALA A 60 -6.41 -8.92 5.14
N ALA A 61 -7.51 -8.20 5.42
CA ALA A 61 -8.46 -8.57 6.46
C ALA A 61 -9.11 -9.94 6.22
N LYS A 62 -9.44 -10.28 4.95
CA LYS A 62 -9.96 -11.61 4.57
C LYS A 62 -8.98 -12.76 4.80
N ASN A 63 -7.69 -12.47 5.02
CA ASN A 63 -6.64 -13.45 5.26
C ASN A 63 -6.04 -13.32 6.67
N ASP A 64 -6.75 -12.68 7.62
CA ASP A 64 -6.30 -12.45 9.00
C ASP A 64 -4.94 -11.72 9.09
N ILE A 65 -4.67 -10.84 8.11
CA ILE A 65 -3.48 -9.99 8.07
C ILE A 65 -3.89 -8.55 8.31
N LYS A 66 -3.20 -7.89 9.25
CA LYS A 66 -3.31 -6.44 9.45
C LYS A 66 -2.38 -5.72 8.46
N LEU A 67 -2.96 -4.93 7.57
CA LEU A 67 -2.21 -4.09 6.64
C LEU A 67 -2.06 -2.66 7.20
N TYR A 68 -0.82 -2.18 7.21
CA TYR A 68 -0.46 -0.76 7.27
C TYR A 68 0.03 -0.34 5.90
N VAL A 69 -0.17 0.91 5.51
CA VAL A 69 0.28 1.41 4.21
C VAL A 69 1.26 2.58 4.37
N ALA A 70 2.29 2.56 3.53
CA ALA A 70 3.20 3.65 3.28
C ALA A 70 2.93 4.18 1.88
N ILE A 71 2.61 5.47 1.76
CA ILE A 71 2.19 6.10 0.51
C ILE A 71 3.16 7.21 0.10
N GLY A 72 3.35 7.37 -1.20
CA GLY A 72 4.27 8.35 -1.72
C GLY A 72 4.55 8.11 -3.19
N ILE A 73 5.66 8.69 -3.65
CA ILE A 73 6.08 8.63 -5.05
C ILE A 73 7.27 7.68 -5.16
N HIS A 74 7.06 6.55 -5.82
CA HIS A 74 8.16 5.66 -6.17
C HIS A 74 8.96 6.28 -7.34
N PRO A 75 10.31 6.21 -7.37
CA PRO A 75 11.13 6.79 -8.44
C PRO A 75 10.77 6.31 -9.87
N MET A 76 10.21 5.10 -10.00
CA MET A 76 9.74 4.53 -11.28
C MET A 76 8.35 5.03 -11.73
N GLY A 77 7.71 5.90 -10.96
CA GLY A 77 6.35 6.39 -11.20
C GLY A 77 6.17 7.84 -10.78
N ILE A 78 7.17 8.70 -11.03
CA ILE A 78 7.07 10.14 -10.79
C ILE A 78 6.20 10.74 -11.91
N PRO A 79 5.00 11.27 -11.60
CA PRO A 79 4.18 11.96 -12.60
C PRO A 79 4.71 13.36 -12.90
N ASP A 80 4.30 13.93 -14.03
CA ASP A 80 4.77 15.27 -14.46
C ASP A 80 4.31 16.38 -13.49
N ASP A 81 3.17 16.18 -12.83
CA ASP A 81 2.56 17.06 -11.82
C ASP A 81 2.73 16.53 -10.38
N TRP A 82 3.84 15.84 -10.10
CA TRP A 82 4.19 15.31 -8.78
C TRP A 82 4.05 16.27 -7.59
N PRO A 83 4.19 17.61 -7.69
CA PRO A 83 3.98 18.49 -6.54
C PRO A 83 2.58 18.34 -5.94
N ARG A 84 1.56 18.08 -6.78
CA ARG A 84 0.18 17.83 -6.31
C ARG A 84 0.10 16.62 -5.39
N VAL A 85 0.93 15.61 -5.63
CA VAL A 85 0.98 14.41 -4.79
C VAL A 85 1.58 14.76 -3.43
N ILE A 86 2.68 15.51 -3.41
CA ILE A 86 3.33 15.97 -2.17
C ILE A 86 2.38 16.86 -1.35
N ASP A 87 1.68 17.79 -2.00
CA ASP A 87 0.69 18.66 -1.36
C ASP A 87 -0.47 17.88 -0.73
N ALA A 88 -0.82 16.71 -1.30
CA ALA A 88 -1.88 15.84 -0.79
C ALA A 88 -1.42 14.92 0.37
N LEU A 89 -0.14 14.54 0.45
CA LEU A 89 0.37 13.59 1.46
C LEU A 89 -0.03 13.95 2.92
N PRO A 90 0.02 15.21 3.38
CA PRO A 90 -0.39 15.55 4.74
C PRO A 90 -1.84 15.18 5.08
N SER A 91 -2.73 15.13 4.09
CA SER A 91 -4.12 14.70 4.30
C SER A 91 -4.21 13.19 4.50
N TYR A 92 -3.48 12.42 3.70
CA TYR A 92 -3.47 10.97 3.81
C TYR A 92 -2.74 10.48 5.08
N LEU A 93 -1.66 11.14 5.51
CA LEU A 93 -0.93 10.79 6.74
C LEU A 93 -1.80 10.89 8.01
N LYS A 94 -2.95 11.58 7.94
CA LYS A 94 -3.93 11.65 9.03
C LYS A 94 -4.92 10.48 9.02
N MET A 95 -4.92 9.65 7.96
CA MET A 95 -5.83 8.52 7.83
C MET A 95 -5.35 7.32 8.65
N SER A 96 -6.30 6.62 9.26
CA SER A 96 -6.01 5.40 10.03
C SER A 96 -5.40 4.32 9.13
N GLY A 97 -4.26 3.77 9.55
CA GLY A 97 -3.57 2.71 8.83
C GLY A 97 -2.52 3.21 7.83
N VAL A 98 -2.46 4.50 7.55
CA VAL A 98 -1.32 5.15 6.88
C VAL A 98 -0.25 5.44 7.93
N ILE A 99 0.99 5.01 7.69
CA ILE A 99 2.08 5.11 8.67
C ILE A 99 3.31 5.86 8.17
N ALA A 100 3.41 6.09 6.85
CA ALA A 100 4.49 6.82 6.20
C ALA A 100 4.02 7.34 4.85
#